data_AF-A0A8H6VXK7-F1
#
_entry.id   AF-A0A8H6VXK7-F1
#
_cell.length_a   1.000
_cell.length_b   1.000
_cell.length_c   1.000
_cell.angle_alpha   90.00
_cell.angle_beta   90.00
_cell.angle_gamma   90.00
#
_symmetry.space_group_name_H-M   'P 1'
#
loop_
_entity.id
_entity.type
_entity.pdbx_description
1 polymer ?
#
loop_
_entity_poly.entity_id
_entity_poly.type
_entity_poly.pdbx_seq_one_letter_code
_entity_poly.pdbx_strand_id
1 'polypeptide(L)'
;MSDLQQHLQPLASSVNLDVADLLVEAAAVVATYNMVSRFLVSLDIAGSSDDVVPWPVDSTEHTIELAPNVNIHAITLVTHPNAPWIAFSNSLLTDEGMWEWIVPHIIAPAVSPELAVQRHLQHPPPFSTRSWPVVCFAAPCTIPLLAHDLAHLISILIPGAAALAFGALYPTLTEGVISCDTGPKTAPGNAEAWQERIALAKTKGIEELASVTVDRWFPSPSKCGQGASPLSSSEQALSCRDDLLKPLSEDGVDLLHSDVKTKVLLVAGELDGGGKVAAGMKGLREKWLEATPAAKVDSPRLPGAGHLPMIDETEKYWEVVSAFLKGL
;
A
#
# COMPACT_ATOMS: atom_id res chain seq x y z
N MET A 1 17.62 58.66 11.34
CA MET A 1 18.92 58.85 12.04
C MET A 1 18.74 59.72 13.28
N SER A 2 18.17 60.93 13.17
CA SER A 2 17.91 61.83 14.31
C SER A 2 17.11 61.18 15.44
N ASP A 3 16.03 60.49 15.11
CA ASP A 3 15.15 59.88 16.12
C ASP A 3 15.85 58.71 16.83
N LEU A 4 16.64 57.92 16.11
CA LEU A 4 17.40 56.81 16.69
C LEU A 4 18.50 57.31 17.63
N GLN A 5 19.20 58.38 17.24
CA GLN A 5 20.23 59.00 18.08
C GLN A 5 19.64 59.52 19.40
N GLN A 6 18.47 60.17 19.33
CA GLN A 6 17.79 60.68 20.52
C GLN A 6 17.36 59.55 21.47
N HIS A 7 16.92 58.40 20.95
CA HIS A 7 16.58 57.23 21.77
C HIS A 7 17.81 56.52 22.37
N LEU A 8 18.98 56.63 21.75
CA LEU A 8 20.22 56.02 22.23
C LEU A 8 20.97 56.90 23.25
N GLN A 9 20.67 58.20 23.32
CA GLN A 9 21.31 59.16 24.23
C GLN A 9 21.32 58.71 25.72
N PRO A 10 20.22 58.16 26.28
CA PRO A 10 20.21 57.68 27.66
C PRO A 10 21.14 56.49 27.89
N LEU A 11 21.26 55.60 26.89
CA LEU A 11 22.14 54.45 26.93
C LEU A 11 23.61 54.86 26.78
N ALA A 12 23.91 55.73 25.81
CA ALA A 12 25.24 56.34 25.64
C ALA A 12 25.75 56.98 26.94
N SER A 13 24.86 57.72 27.62
CA SER A 13 25.17 58.36 28.91
C SER A 13 25.43 57.35 30.03
N SER A 14 24.74 56.21 30.05
CA SER A 14 24.90 55.21 31.12
C SER A 14 26.18 54.37 30.96
N VAL A 15 26.69 54.22 29.74
CA VAL A 15 27.96 53.52 29.45
C VAL A 15 29.13 54.45 29.17
N ASN A 16 28.92 55.77 29.27
CA ASN A 16 29.92 56.82 29.04
C ASN A 16 30.60 56.74 27.65
N LEU A 17 29.79 56.54 26.60
CA LEU A 17 30.21 56.50 25.19
C LEU A 17 29.46 57.54 24.37
N ASP A 18 29.99 57.92 23.20
CA ASP A 18 29.23 58.72 22.24
C ASP A 18 28.17 57.83 21.54
N VAL A 19 27.05 58.44 21.16
CA VAL A 19 25.98 57.77 20.40
C VAL A 19 26.51 57.25 19.06
N ALA A 20 27.48 57.94 18.45
CA ALA A 20 28.15 57.48 17.24
C ALA A 20 28.89 56.15 17.45
N ASP A 21 29.59 55.98 18.57
CA ASP A 21 30.30 54.75 18.90
C ASP A 21 29.34 53.58 19.13
N LEU A 22 28.22 53.83 19.82
CA LEU A 22 27.16 52.82 19.98
C LEU A 22 26.55 52.38 18.65
N LEU A 23 26.36 53.32 17.71
CA LEU A 23 25.84 52.99 16.38
C LEU A 23 26.85 52.17 15.57
N VAL A 24 28.14 52.48 15.65
CA VAL A 24 29.21 51.72 15.01
C VAL A 24 29.30 50.32 15.60
N GLU A 25 29.25 50.20 16.93
CA GLU A 25 29.28 48.91 17.62
C GLU A 25 28.05 48.06 17.26
N ALA A 26 26.85 48.63 17.31
CA ALA A 26 25.63 47.93 16.91
C ALA A 26 25.68 47.47 15.44
N ALA A 27 26.15 48.35 14.53
CA ALA A 27 26.31 48.00 13.13
C ALA A 27 27.36 46.87 12.94
N ALA A 28 28.48 46.93 13.65
CA ALA A 28 29.53 45.92 13.61
C ALA A 28 29.06 44.56 14.16
N VAL A 29 28.32 44.56 15.28
CA VAL A 29 27.75 43.35 15.88
C VAL A 29 26.73 42.71 14.94
N VAL A 30 25.79 43.50 14.40
CA VAL A 30 24.77 43.00 13.48
C VAL A 30 25.41 42.48 12.19
N ALA A 31 26.39 43.20 11.62
CA ALA A 31 27.11 42.77 10.43
C ALA A 31 27.88 41.45 10.68
N THR A 32 28.58 41.35 11.82
CA THR A 32 29.31 40.13 12.20
C THR A 32 28.37 38.95 12.39
N TYR A 33 27.27 39.13 13.13
CA TYR A 33 26.25 38.09 13.31
C TYR A 33 25.65 37.62 11.98
N ASN A 34 25.35 38.55 11.07
CA ASN A 34 24.81 38.22 9.75
C ASN A 34 25.83 37.45 8.88
N MET A 35 27.11 37.83 8.92
CA MET A 35 28.15 37.09 8.20
C MET A 35 28.39 35.69 8.78
N VAL A 36 28.52 35.58 10.11
CA VAL A 36 28.76 34.30 10.78
C VAL A 36 27.57 33.36 10.65
N SER A 37 26.34 33.86 10.78
CA SER A 37 25.15 33.01 10.62
C SER A 37 25.03 32.45 9.20
N ARG A 38 25.26 33.27 8.16
CA ARG A 38 25.29 32.79 6.76
C ARG A 38 26.40 31.79 6.51
N PHE A 39 27.58 32.00 7.10
CA PHE A 39 28.70 31.07 6.99
C PHE A 39 28.37 29.72 7.65
N LEU A 40 27.82 29.73 8.86
CA LEU A 40 27.41 28.52 9.56
C LEU A 40 26.31 27.76 8.81
N VAL A 41 25.29 28.47 8.30
CA VAL A 41 24.25 27.86 7.46
C VAL A 41 24.86 27.27 6.19
N SER A 42 25.83 27.94 5.55
CA SER A 42 26.50 27.40 4.36
C SER A 42 27.33 26.16 4.64
N LEU A 43 27.98 26.09 5.81
CA LEU A 43 28.70 24.90 6.25
C LEU A 43 27.76 23.75 6.59
N ASP A 44 26.61 24.04 7.19
CA ASP A 44 25.58 23.04 7.51
C ASP A 44 24.97 22.46 6.23
N ILE A 45 24.59 23.33 5.28
CA ILE A 45 24.10 22.92 3.95
C ILE A 45 25.17 22.12 3.19
N ALA A 46 26.44 22.54 3.22
CA ALA A 46 27.53 21.81 2.60
C ALA A 46 27.84 20.48 3.32
N GLY A 47 27.67 20.43 4.64
CA GLY A 47 27.78 19.19 5.42
C GLY A 47 26.68 18.19 5.09
N SER A 48 25.49 18.68 4.74
CA SER A 48 24.35 17.90 4.28
C SER A 48 24.25 17.77 2.75
N SER A 49 25.27 18.15 1.99
CA SER A 49 25.21 18.08 0.51
C SER A 49 25.19 16.65 -0.02
N ASP A 50 25.74 15.72 0.78
CA ASP A 50 25.77 14.29 0.46
C ASP A 50 24.53 13.56 1.00
N ASP A 51 23.67 14.24 1.77
CA ASP A 51 22.40 13.68 2.22
C ASP A 51 21.46 13.58 1.01
N VAL A 52 20.92 12.37 0.79
CA VAL A 52 19.90 12.16 -0.24
C VAL A 52 18.66 12.95 0.17
N VAL A 53 18.37 14.03 -0.55
CA VAL A 53 17.09 14.73 -0.41
C VAL A 53 16.00 13.77 -0.85
N PRO A 54 15.01 13.45 0.01
CA PRO A 54 13.88 12.62 -0.38
C PRO A 54 13.23 13.22 -1.63
N TRP A 55 13.12 12.44 -2.69
CA TRP A 55 12.35 12.85 -3.86
C TRP A 55 10.93 13.20 -3.40
N PRO A 56 10.36 14.35 -3.82
CA PRO A 56 8.96 14.64 -3.54
C PRO A 56 8.11 13.52 -4.15
N VAL A 57 7.27 12.87 -3.36
CA VAL A 57 6.43 11.77 -3.87
C VAL A 57 5.45 12.34 -4.89
N ASP A 58 5.64 11.99 -6.17
CA ASP A 58 4.76 12.41 -7.24
C ASP A 58 3.50 11.54 -7.20
N SER A 59 2.35 12.15 -6.91
CA SER A 59 1.05 11.48 -6.93
C SER A 59 0.32 11.79 -8.22
N THR A 60 -0.25 10.77 -8.86
CA THR A 60 -1.11 10.95 -10.04
C THR A 60 -2.30 10.01 -9.96
N GLU A 61 -3.49 10.56 -10.13
CA GLU A 61 -4.74 9.83 -10.25
C GLU A 61 -5.04 9.51 -11.70
N HIS A 62 -5.54 8.31 -11.95
CA HIS A 62 -5.86 7.79 -13.27
C HIS A 62 -7.29 7.28 -13.27
N THR A 63 -8.05 7.61 -14.32
CA THR A 63 -9.34 6.98 -14.62
C THR A 63 -9.19 6.22 -15.92
N ILE A 64 -9.22 4.88 -15.84
CA ILE A 64 -8.92 3.97 -16.93
C ILE A 64 -10.22 3.31 -17.36
N GLU A 65 -10.68 3.62 -18.58
CA GLU A 65 -11.87 3.00 -19.17
C GLU A 65 -11.54 1.58 -19.65
N LEU A 66 -12.20 0.59 -19.08
CA LEU A 66 -12.06 -0.82 -19.48
C LEU A 66 -13.12 -1.22 -20.51
N ALA A 67 -14.31 -0.64 -20.39
CA ALA A 67 -15.42 -0.83 -21.30
C ALA A 67 -16.39 0.36 -21.20
N PRO A 68 -17.36 0.51 -22.11
CA PRO A 68 -18.29 1.64 -22.05
C PRO A 68 -18.98 1.75 -20.68
N ASN A 69 -18.75 2.87 -20.00
CA ASN A 69 -19.23 3.18 -18.64
C ASN A 69 -18.63 2.34 -17.51
N VAL A 70 -17.52 1.65 -17.77
CA VAL A 70 -16.77 0.86 -16.79
C VAL A 70 -15.37 1.44 -16.68
N ASN A 71 -15.15 2.15 -15.58
CA ASN A 71 -13.87 2.76 -15.28
C ASN A 71 -13.26 2.14 -14.03
N ILE A 72 -11.95 2.10 -14.03
CA ILE A 72 -11.13 1.86 -12.85
C ILE A 72 -10.43 3.14 -12.48
N HIS A 73 -10.45 3.45 -11.19
CA HIS A 73 -9.62 4.49 -10.62
C HIS A 73 -8.27 3.88 -10.19
N ALA A 74 -7.16 4.59 -10.32
CA ALA A 74 -5.86 4.13 -9.84
C ALA A 74 -5.01 5.32 -9.43
N ILE A 75 -4.15 5.14 -8.43
CA ILE A 75 -3.26 6.18 -7.91
C ILE A 75 -1.82 5.70 -8.00
N THR A 76 -0.97 6.41 -8.71
CA THR A 76 0.46 6.13 -8.77
C THR A 76 1.22 7.10 -7.88
N LEU A 77 2.13 6.57 -7.06
CA LEU A 77 3.05 7.29 -6.19
C LEU A 77 4.48 6.97 -6.63
N VAL A 78 5.16 7.95 -7.24
CA VAL A 78 6.53 7.78 -7.74
C VAL A 78 7.50 8.50 -6.80
N THR A 79 8.37 7.71 -6.19
CA THR A 79 9.43 8.17 -5.27
C THR A 79 10.80 8.26 -5.96
N HIS A 80 10.97 7.62 -7.12
CA HIS A 80 12.17 7.70 -7.93
C HIS A 80 11.85 7.19 -9.36
N PRO A 81 12.38 7.82 -10.43
CA PRO A 81 12.05 7.45 -11.81
C PRO A 81 12.47 6.03 -12.22
N ASN A 82 13.47 5.46 -11.55
CA ASN A 82 13.98 4.11 -11.83
C ASN A 82 13.56 3.06 -10.79
N ALA A 83 12.69 3.42 -9.86
CA ALA A 83 12.25 2.48 -8.85
C ALA A 83 11.36 1.37 -9.45
N PRO A 84 11.46 0.10 -9.00
CA PRO A 84 10.55 -0.94 -9.44
C PRO A 84 9.15 -0.68 -8.91
N TRP A 85 8.17 -1.19 -9.63
CA TRP A 85 6.76 -1.01 -9.33
C TRP A 85 6.27 -2.05 -8.32
N ILE A 86 5.53 -1.59 -7.31
CA ILE A 86 4.70 -2.43 -6.46
C ILE A 86 3.24 -2.13 -6.78
N ALA A 87 2.51 -3.12 -7.30
CA ALA A 87 1.08 -2.99 -7.60
C ALA A 87 0.22 -3.62 -6.50
N PHE A 88 -0.77 -2.88 -6.00
CA PHE A 88 -1.70 -3.34 -4.99
C PHE A 88 -3.04 -3.80 -5.58
N SER A 89 -3.61 -4.86 -5.00
CA SER A 89 -4.97 -5.34 -5.30
C SER A 89 -5.76 -5.45 -4.01
N ASN A 90 -6.80 -4.64 -3.87
CA ASN A 90 -7.57 -4.44 -2.64
C ASN A 90 -8.36 -5.69 -2.24
N SER A 91 -8.74 -5.83 -0.98
CA SER A 91 -9.73 -6.84 -0.58
C SER A 91 -11.12 -6.54 -1.17
N LEU A 92 -11.97 -7.56 -1.28
CA LEU A 92 -13.35 -7.35 -1.72
C LEU A 92 -14.04 -6.41 -0.73
N LEU A 93 -14.82 -5.46 -1.25
CA LEU A 93 -15.52 -4.45 -0.45
C LEU A 93 -14.57 -3.48 0.28
N THR A 94 -13.35 -3.30 -0.21
CA THR A 94 -12.42 -2.26 0.26
C THR A 94 -11.94 -1.37 -0.88
N ASP A 95 -11.69 -0.10 -0.61
CA ASP A 95 -11.03 0.80 -1.55
C ASP A 95 -9.51 0.86 -1.34
N GLU A 96 -8.84 1.61 -2.20
CA GLU A 96 -7.84 2.56 -1.77
C GLU A 96 -7.21 2.48 -0.39
N GLY A 97 -7.97 3.07 0.53
CA GLY A 97 -7.61 3.55 1.85
C GLY A 97 -7.04 2.46 2.72
N MET A 98 -7.38 1.19 2.44
CA MET A 98 -6.80 0.05 3.14
C MET A 98 -5.26 0.04 3.09
N TRP A 99 -4.66 0.61 2.03
CA TRP A 99 -3.21 0.66 1.86
C TRP A 99 -2.53 1.87 2.52
N GLU A 100 -3.27 2.83 3.06
CA GLU A 100 -2.69 4.01 3.74
C GLU A 100 -1.87 3.63 4.97
N TRP A 101 -2.13 2.45 5.54
CA TRP A 101 -1.36 1.89 6.64
C TRP A 101 0.04 1.47 6.22
N ILE A 102 0.22 0.93 5.01
CA ILE A 102 1.50 0.33 4.58
C ILE A 102 2.29 1.24 3.64
N VAL A 103 1.62 2.06 2.85
CA VAL A 103 2.25 2.94 1.85
C VAL A 103 3.30 3.86 2.47
N PRO A 104 3.08 4.51 3.63
CA PRO A 104 4.09 5.33 4.28
C PRO A 104 5.37 4.56 4.61
N HIS A 105 5.26 3.27 4.98
CA HIS A 105 6.43 2.43 5.27
C HIS A 105 7.22 2.09 4.00
N ILE A 106 6.55 1.97 2.86
CA ILE A 106 7.19 1.64 1.56
C ILE A 106 7.92 2.85 1.00
N ILE A 107 7.28 4.03 1.04
CA ILE A 107 7.84 5.26 0.46
C ILE A 107 8.81 5.98 1.41
N ALA A 108 8.95 5.51 2.66
CA ALA A 108 9.86 6.09 3.63
C ALA A 108 11.32 5.96 3.18
N PRO A 109 12.12 7.05 3.19
CA PRO A 109 13.51 7.07 2.72
C PRO A 109 14.44 6.07 3.44
N ALA A 110 14.10 5.71 4.68
CA ALA A 110 14.96 4.92 5.55
C ALA A 110 15.06 3.43 5.19
N VAL A 111 14.20 2.91 4.31
CA VAL A 111 14.08 1.46 4.09
C VAL A 111 14.49 1.03 2.69
N SER A 112 14.22 1.85 1.65
CA SER A 112 14.71 1.70 0.27
C SER A 112 14.44 2.99 -0.52
N PRO A 113 15.45 3.82 -0.86
CA PRO A 113 15.24 5.03 -1.67
C PRO A 113 14.79 4.78 -3.12
N GLU A 114 14.56 3.51 -3.48
CA GLU A 114 14.38 3.04 -4.85
C GLU A 114 13.05 2.30 -5.07
N LEU A 115 11.95 2.52 -4.32
CA LEU A 115 10.66 1.81 -4.55
C LEU A 115 9.49 2.72 -4.96
N ALA A 116 8.91 2.49 -6.16
CA ALA A 116 7.76 3.19 -6.69
C ALA A 116 6.49 2.37 -6.41
N VAL A 117 5.41 3.04 -6.03
CA VAL A 117 4.18 2.41 -5.58
C VAL A 117 3.05 2.74 -6.54
N GLN A 118 2.39 1.72 -7.07
CA GLN A 118 1.12 1.86 -7.78
C GLN A 118 -0.01 1.27 -6.94
N ARG A 119 -0.94 2.13 -6.54
CA ARG A 119 -2.20 1.75 -5.91
C ARG A 119 -3.28 1.68 -6.98
N HIS A 120 -4.16 0.71 -6.87
CA HIS A 120 -5.28 0.52 -7.77
C HIS A 120 -6.57 0.64 -6.97
N LEU A 121 -7.62 1.27 -7.52
CA LEU A 121 -8.97 1.17 -6.98
C LEU A 121 -9.74 0.04 -7.63
N GLN A 122 -10.71 -0.42 -6.85
CA GLN A 122 -11.58 -1.56 -7.04
C GLN A 122 -11.96 -1.92 -8.49
N HIS A 123 -11.87 -3.24 -8.70
CA HIS A 123 -12.86 -4.13 -9.32
C HIS A 123 -13.71 -3.54 -10.44
N PRO A 124 -13.53 -4.01 -11.70
CA PRO A 124 -14.56 -3.76 -12.69
C PRO A 124 -15.90 -4.42 -12.25
N PRO A 125 -17.07 -3.81 -12.54
CA PRO A 125 -18.35 -4.48 -12.43
C PRO A 125 -18.28 -5.83 -13.16
N PRO A 126 -19.03 -6.86 -12.72
CA PRO A 126 -18.94 -8.18 -13.31
C PRO A 126 -19.34 -8.09 -14.79
N PHE A 127 -18.34 -8.24 -15.66
CA PHE A 127 -18.55 -8.38 -17.07
C PHE A 127 -19.46 -9.58 -17.32
N SER A 128 -20.43 -9.42 -18.24
CA SER A 128 -21.01 -10.59 -18.89
C SER A 128 -19.86 -11.39 -19.49
N THR A 129 -19.96 -12.73 -19.44
CA THR A 129 -18.99 -13.76 -19.84
C THR A 129 -18.41 -13.57 -21.25
N ARG A 130 -17.66 -12.50 -21.50
CA ARG A 130 -16.91 -12.26 -22.72
C ARG A 130 -15.48 -12.66 -22.44
N SER A 131 -15.07 -13.70 -23.16
CA SER A 131 -13.66 -14.04 -23.34
C SER A 131 -12.94 -12.82 -23.89
N TRP A 132 -11.99 -12.30 -23.12
CA TRP A 132 -11.06 -11.30 -23.61
C TRP A 132 -9.99 -12.04 -24.44
N PRO A 133 -9.66 -11.56 -25.65
CA PRO A 133 -8.45 -12.02 -26.30
C PRO A 133 -7.27 -11.59 -25.41
N VAL A 134 -6.45 -12.55 -24.97
CA VAL A 134 -5.17 -12.26 -24.32
C VAL A 134 -4.30 -11.60 -25.39
N VAL A 135 -4.17 -10.27 -25.34
CA VAL A 135 -3.33 -9.55 -26.28
C VAL A 135 -1.96 -9.36 -25.63
N CYS A 136 -1.07 -10.33 -25.84
CA CYS A 136 0.34 -10.19 -25.49
C CYS A 136 0.99 -9.16 -26.43
N PHE A 137 1.09 -7.91 -26.00
CA PHE A 137 1.92 -6.93 -26.70
C PHE A 137 3.36 -7.02 -26.21
N ALA A 138 4.32 -7.04 -27.15
CA ALA A 138 5.75 -6.91 -26.89
C ALA A 138 6.17 -5.45 -26.53
N ALA A 139 5.23 -4.64 -26.05
CA ALA A 139 5.47 -3.26 -25.64
C ALA A 139 5.95 -3.23 -24.17
N PRO A 140 6.71 -2.21 -23.75
CA PRO A 140 6.99 -2.01 -22.33
C PRO A 140 5.66 -1.93 -21.56
N CYS A 141 5.60 -2.58 -20.39
CA CYS A 141 4.43 -2.53 -19.53
C CYS A 141 4.08 -1.07 -19.23
N THR A 142 2.85 -0.66 -19.56
CA THR A 142 2.34 0.69 -19.26
C THR A 142 1.34 0.61 -18.11
N ILE A 143 1.15 1.72 -17.37
CA ILE A 143 0.16 1.80 -16.29
C ILE A 143 -1.25 1.35 -16.76
N PRO A 144 -1.75 1.78 -17.93
CA PRO A 144 -3.04 1.29 -18.46
C PRO A 144 -3.05 -0.21 -18.77
N LEU A 145 -1.95 -0.75 -19.31
CA LEU A 145 -1.85 -2.18 -19.64
C LEU A 145 -1.86 -3.04 -18.37
N LEU A 146 -1.06 -2.68 -17.37
CA LEU A 146 -1.04 -3.37 -16.08
C LEU A 146 -2.39 -3.29 -15.37
N ALA A 147 -3.03 -2.11 -15.40
CA ALA A 147 -4.36 -1.93 -14.84
C ALA A 147 -5.39 -2.80 -15.56
N HIS A 148 -5.32 -2.93 -16.88
CA HIS A 148 -6.19 -3.81 -17.66
C HIS A 148 -5.98 -5.29 -17.33
N ASP A 149 -4.74 -5.75 -17.25
CA ASP A 149 -4.41 -7.14 -16.91
C ASP A 149 -4.86 -7.51 -15.49
N LEU A 150 -4.62 -6.62 -14.52
CA LEU A 150 -5.09 -6.80 -13.14
C LEU A 150 -6.63 -6.78 -13.08
N ALA A 151 -7.28 -5.84 -13.76
CA ALA A 151 -8.74 -5.76 -13.79
C ALA A 151 -9.38 -7.02 -14.36
N HIS A 152 -8.80 -7.57 -15.43
CA HIS A 152 -9.27 -8.80 -16.03
C HIS A 152 -9.21 -9.97 -15.04
N LEU A 153 -8.07 -10.15 -14.36
CA LEU A 153 -7.90 -11.20 -13.36
C LEU A 153 -8.82 -11.00 -12.16
N ILE A 154 -8.94 -9.77 -11.66
CA ILE A 154 -9.79 -9.42 -10.51
C ILE A 154 -11.29 -9.59 -10.85
N SER A 155 -11.69 -9.47 -12.12
CA SER A 155 -13.08 -9.72 -12.53
C SER A 155 -13.50 -11.19 -12.45
N ILE A 156 -12.53 -12.10 -12.40
CA ILE A 156 -12.73 -13.57 -12.44
C ILE A 156 -12.26 -14.23 -11.12
N LEU A 157 -11.41 -13.56 -10.33
CA LEU A 157 -10.75 -14.10 -9.14
C LEU A 157 -10.88 -13.17 -7.93
N ILE A 158 -10.79 -13.73 -6.71
CA ILE A 158 -10.59 -12.93 -5.48
C ILE A 158 -9.24 -12.20 -5.60
N PRO A 159 -9.12 -10.95 -5.16
CA PRO A 159 -7.90 -10.14 -5.24
C PRO A 159 -6.56 -10.84 -4.96
N GLY A 160 -6.41 -11.52 -3.82
CA GLY A 160 -5.14 -12.21 -3.55
C GLY A 160 -4.94 -13.48 -4.40
N ALA A 161 -6.02 -14.10 -4.92
CA ALA A 161 -5.95 -15.17 -5.90
C ALA A 161 -5.63 -14.62 -7.30
N ALA A 162 -6.08 -13.40 -7.62
CA ALA A 162 -5.72 -12.68 -8.84
C ALA A 162 -4.21 -12.40 -8.87
N ALA A 163 -3.62 -12.00 -7.74
CA ALA A 163 -2.16 -11.83 -7.62
C ALA A 163 -1.40 -13.13 -7.88
N LEU A 164 -1.84 -14.25 -7.29
CA LEU A 164 -1.24 -15.57 -7.53
C LEU A 164 -1.38 -16.00 -9.00
N ALA A 165 -2.55 -15.77 -9.61
CA ALA A 165 -2.79 -16.04 -11.03
C ALA A 165 -1.93 -15.16 -11.94
N PHE A 166 -1.73 -13.88 -11.60
CA PHE A 166 -0.85 -12.99 -12.35
C PHE A 166 0.59 -13.54 -12.38
N GLY A 167 1.13 -13.94 -11.22
CA GLY A 167 2.47 -14.54 -11.15
C GLY A 167 2.60 -15.84 -11.93
N ALA A 168 1.53 -16.64 -12.01
CA ALA A 168 1.52 -17.90 -12.74
C ALA A 168 1.38 -17.75 -14.26
N LEU A 169 0.52 -16.82 -14.71
CA LEU A 169 0.22 -16.59 -16.11
C LEU A 169 1.23 -15.66 -16.79
N TYR A 170 1.83 -14.74 -16.02
CA TYR A 170 2.76 -13.72 -16.51
C TYR A 170 4.10 -13.73 -15.74
N PRO A 171 4.81 -14.87 -15.65
CA PRO A 171 6.03 -15.01 -14.83
C PRO A 171 7.21 -14.17 -15.33
N THR A 172 7.11 -13.54 -16.51
CA THR A 172 8.13 -12.61 -17.04
C THR A 172 7.80 -11.14 -16.75
N LEU A 173 6.62 -10.84 -16.22
CA LEU A 173 6.16 -9.47 -15.93
C LEU A 173 6.24 -9.11 -14.44
N THR A 174 6.65 -10.05 -13.58
CA THR A 174 6.86 -9.81 -12.16
C THR A 174 8.02 -10.62 -11.62
N GLU A 175 8.74 -10.04 -10.65
CA GLU A 175 9.80 -10.72 -9.90
C GLU A 175 9.24 -11.47 -8.68
N GLY A 176 8.09 -11.01 -8.15
CA GLY A 176 7.49 -11.55 -6.95
C GLY A 176 6.00 -11.28 -6.79
N VAL A 177 5.33 -12.16 -6.05
CA VAL A 177 3.91 -12.04 -5.71
C VAL A 177 3.73 -12.19 -4.21
N ILE A 178 2.97 -11.27 -3.63
CA ILE A 178 2.52 -11.34 -2.24
C ILE A 178 1.02 -11.59 -2.25
N SER A 179 0.59 -12.66 -1.60
CA SER A 179 -0.81 -13.00 -1.39
C SER A 179 -1.10 -12.98 0.10
N CYS A 180 -2.15 -12.25 0.50
CA CYS A 180 -2.53 -12.08 1.90
C CYS A 180 -3.90 -12.72 2.16
N ASP A 181 -3.97 -13.56 3.19
CA ASP A 181 -5.21 -14.09 3.77
C ASP A 181 -6.17 -14.69 2.73
N THR A 182 -5.61 -15.42 1.76
CA THR A 182 -6.40 -16.07 0.72
C THR A 182 -5.75 -17.34 0.18
N GLY A 183 -6.56 -18.17 -0.47
CA GLY A 183 -6.13 -19.37 -1.16
C GLY A 183 -6.23 -19.23 -2.68
N PRO A 184 -5.68 -20.18 -3.45
CA PRO A 184 -5.75 -20.18 -4.91
C PRO A 184 -7.18 -20.47 -5.42
N LYS A 185 -8.04 -20.98 -4.54
CA LYS A 185 -9.42 -21.33 -4.84
C LYS A 185 -10.29 -21.11 -3.60
N THR A 186 -11.52 -20.67 -3.85
CA THR A 186 -12.59 -20.60 -2.86
C THR A 186 -12.87 -21.98 -2.25
N ALA A 187 -12.91 -22.09 -0.93
CA ALA A 187 -13.16 -23.37 -0.24
C ALA A 187 -14.56 -23.94 -0.58
N PRO A 188 -14.73 -25.28 -0.63
CA PRO A 188 -16.05 -25.91 -0.74
C PRO A 188 -16.96 -25.45 0.41
N GLY A 189 -18.19 -25.03 0.10
CA GLY A 189 -19.15 -24.48 1.08
C GLY A 189 -19.14 -22.96 1.24
N ASN A 190 -18.23 -22.25 0.55
CA ASN A 190 -18.26 -20.78 0.56
C ASN A 190 -19.35 -20.21 -0.37
N ALA A 191 -19.92 -21.02 -1.27
CA ALA A 191 -20.96 -20.58 -2.19
C ALA A 191 -22.23 -20.18 -1.43
N GLU A 192 -22.64 -20.99 -0.45
CA GLU A 192 -23.75 -20.72 0.45
C GLU A 192 -23.48 -19.47 1.29
N ALA A 193 -22.28 -19.35 1.86
CA ALA A 193 -21.87 -18.15 2.61
C ALA A 193 -21.93 -16.88 1.76
N TRP A 194 -21.59 -16.96 0.47
CA TRP A 194 -21.76 -15.83 -0.46
C TRP A 194 -23.24 -15.52 -0.71
N GLN A 195 -24.09 -16.52 -0.92
CA GLN A 195 -25.53 -16.29 -1.09
C GLN A 195 -26.16 -15.64 0.14
N GLU A 196 -25.74 -16.05 1.34
CA GLU A 196 -26.18 -15.43 2.59
C GLU A 196 -25.77 -13.96 2.69
N ARG A 197 -24.53 -13.62 2.30
CA ARG A 197 -24.06 -12.22 2.27
C ARG A 197 -24.81 -11.37 1.25
N ILE A 198 -25.10 -11.92 0.06
CA ILE A 198 -25.94 -11.27 -0.95
C ILE A 198 -27.33 -10.99 -0.40
N ALA A 199 -27.94 -12.00 0.24
CA ALA A 199 -29.26 -11.87 0.82
C ALA A 199 -29.25 -10.82 1.95
N LEU A 200 -28.22 -10.81 2.79
CA LEU A 200 -28.06 -9.83 3.86
C LEU A 200 -27.98 -8.40 3.31
N ALA A 201 -27.10 -8.15 2.33
CA ALA A 201 -26.99 -6.83 1.70
C ALA A 201 -28.32 -6.37 1.10
N LYS A 202 -29.01 -7.26 0.37
CA LYS A 202 -30.30 -6.93 -0.26
C LYS A 202 -31.44 -6.68 0.72
N THR A 203 -31.43 -7.33 1.88
CA THR A 203 -32.55 -7.28 2.84
C THR A 203 -32.35 -6.26 3.95
N LYS A 204 -31.13 -6.10 4.44
CA LYS A 204 -30.79 -5.25 5.58
C LYS A 204 -29.90 -4.06 5.23
N GLY A 205 -29.45 -3.96 3.98
CA GLY A 205 -28.54 -2.90 3.55
C GLY A 205 -27.08 -3.24 3.80
N ILE A 206 -26.21 -2.34 3.34
CA ILE A 206 -24.78 -2.60 3.32
C ILE A 206 -24.09 -2.34 4.64
N GLU A 207 -24.65 -1.46 5.48
CA GLU A 207 -24.10 -1.19 6.80
C GLU A 207 -24.11 -2.44 7.69
N GLU A 208 -25.17 -3.26 7.58
CA GLU A 208 -25.24 -4.53 8.31
C GLU A 208 -24.22 -5.55 7.77
N LEU A 209 -24.07 -5.65 6.44
CA LEU A 209 -23.05 -6.54 5.85
C LEU A 209 -21.63 -6.09 6.26
N ALA A 210 -21.38 -4.79 6.29
CA ALA A 210 -20.15 -4.19 6.75
C ALA A 210 -19.84 -4.60 8.20
N SER A 211 -20.82 -4.43 9.11
CA SER A 211 -20.68 -4.80 10.53
C SER A 211 -20.24 -6.26 10.70
N VAL A 212 -20.97 -7.21 10.10
CA VAL A 212 -20.61 -8.65 10.21
C VAL A 212 -19.30 -9.00 9.51
N THR A 213 -18.92 -8.24 8.47
CA THR A 213 -17.67 -8.46 7.72
C THR A 213 -16.47 -7.96 8.53
N VAL A 214 -16.58 -6.79 9.17
CA VAL A 214 -15.54 -6.22 10.03
C VAL A 214 -15.27 -7.12 11.23
N ASP A 215 -16.31 -7.62 11.90
CA ASP A 215 -16.15 -8.57 13.02
C ASP A 215 -15.42 -9.85 12.59
N ARG A 216 -15.68 -10.32 11.36
CA ARG A 216 -14.98 -11.48 10.77
C ARG A 216 -13.53 -11.15 10.42
N TRP A 217 -13.28 -9.95 9.89
CA TRP A 217 -11.94 -9.52 9.49
C TRP A 217 -11.04 -9.25 10.69
N PHE A 218 -11.61 -8.79 11.80
CA PHE A 218 -10.89 -8.46 13.02
C PHE A 218 -11.49 -9.20 14.21
N PRO A 219 -11.37 -10.54 14.25
CA PRO A 219 -11.89 -11.32 15.36
C PRO A 219 -11.07 -11.03 16.63
N SER A 220 -11.70 -11.04 17.81
CA SER A 220 -10.97 -10.97 19.07
C SER A 220 -9.98 -12.15 19.19
N PRO A 221 -8.72 -11.96 19.65
CA PRO A 221 -8.16 -10.74 20.25
C PRO A 221 -7.29 -9.92 19.27
N SER A 222 -7.68 -9.75 18.01
CA SER A 222 -7.03 -8.77 17.13
C SER A 222 -7.00 -7.37 17.73
N LYS A 223 -6.04 -6.53 17.30
CA LYS A 223 -5.94 -5.15 17.78
C LYS A 223 -7.19 -4.37 17.37
N CYS A 224 -7.59 -4.48 16.10
CA CYS A 224 -8.77 -3.79 15.58
C CYS A 224 -10.08 -4.33 16.18
N GLY A 225 -10.16 -5.63 16.49
CA GLY A 225 -11.33 -6.26 17.12
C GLY A 225 -11.55 -5.88 18.58
N GLN A 226 -10.56 -5.28 19.24
CA GLN A 226 -10.63 -4.83 20.64
C GLN A 226 -11.02 -3.35 20.79
N GLY A 227 -11.57 -2.73 19.73
CA GLY A 227 -12.01 -1.33 19.78
C GLY A 227 -10.90 -0.32 19.55
N ALA A 228 -9.68 -0.76 19.17
CA ALA A 228 -8.85 0.10 18.35
C ALA A 228 -9.66 0.33 17.07
N SER A 229 -10.03 1.57 16.80
CA SER A 229 -10.97 1.91 15.74
C SER A 229 -10.25 2.50 14.53
N PRO A 230 -9.43 1.73 13.79
CA PRO A 230 -8.82 2.24 12.56
C PRO A 230 -9.86 2.40 11.44
N LEU A 231 -11.06 1.85 11.62
CA LEU A 231 -12.13 1.82 10.61
C LEU A 231 -13.36 2.69 10.99
N SER A 232 -13.29 3.51 12.05
CA SER A 232 -14.42 4.43 12.40
C SER A 232 -14.69 5.50 11.34
N SER A 233 -13.79 5.69 10.37
CA SER A 233 -13.99 6.58 9.21
C SER A 233 -14.47 5.84 7.97
N SER A 234 -14.62 4.50 8.04
CA SER A 234 -14.69 3.62 6.88
C SER A 234 -16.10 3.13 6.55
N GLU A 235 -17.12 3.97 6.78
CA GLU A 235 -18.33 3.91 5.94
C GLU A 235 -17.95 4.11 4.45
N GLN A 236 -16.76 4.70 4.17
CA GLN A 236 -16.18 4.83 2.84
C GLN A 236 -15.43 3.58 2.34
N ALA A 237 -14.70 2.85 3.20
CA ALA A 237 -13.93 1.68 2.73
C ALA A 237 -14.84 0.60 2.14
N LEU A 238 -16.06 0.45 2.67
CA LEU A 238 -17.05 -0.49 2.17
C LEU A 238 -17.96 0.17 1.11
N SER A 239 -17.36 0.62 0.00
CA SER A 239 -18.09 0.76 -1.26
C SER A 239 -18.44 -0.64 -1.76
N CYS A 240 -19.57 -1.17 -1.28
CA CYS A 240 -20.11 -2.38 -1.85
C CYS A 240 -21.19 -1.99 -2.84
N ARG A 241 -21.00 -2.42 -4.08
CA ARG A 241 -22.07 -2.42 -5.07
C ARG A 241 -22.64 -3.84 -5.15
N ASP A 242 -23.95 -3.97 -5.28
CA ASP A 242 -24.70 -5.25 -5.27
C ASP A 242 -24.19 -6.28 -6.29
N ASP A 243 -23.44 -5.82 -7.29
CA ASP A 243 -22.82 -6.58 -8.37
C ASP A 243 -21.49 -7.24 -7.99
N LEU A 244 -20.85 -6.87 -6.87
CA LEU A 244 -19.57 -7.43 -6.39
C LEU A 244 -19.71 -8.80 -5.71
N LEU A 245 -20.93 -9.25 -5.43
CA LEU A 245 -21.20 -10.46 -4.66
C LEU A 245 -21.56 -11.64 -5.59
N LYS A 246 -20.67 -12.03 -6.50
CA LYS A 246 -20.84 -13.26 -7.31
C LYS A 246 -19.91 -14.38 -6.82
N PRO A 247 -20.40 -15.65 -6.76
CA PRO A 247 -19.52 -16.79 -6.52
C PRO A 247 -18.52 -16.92 -7.67
N LEU A 248 -17.25 -16.97 -7.31
CA LEU A 248 -16.14 -17.09 -8.27
C LEU A 248 -16.06 -18.52 -8.79
N SER A 249 -15.75 -18.66 -10.08
CA SER A 249 -15.78 -19.92 -10.83
C SER A 249 -14.99 -21.03 -10.13
N GLU A 250 -15.60 -22.21 -10.05
CA GLU A 250 -15.02 -23.41 -9.46
C GLU A 250 -13.76 -23.90 -10.18
N ASP A 251 -13.50 -23.40 -11.39
CA ASP A 251 -12.43 -23.80 -12.31
C ASP A 251 -11.07 -23.16 -12.02
N GLY A 252 -10.74 -22.91 -10.74
CA GLY A 252 -9.52 -22.22 -10.31
C GLY A 252 -8.28 -22.58 -11.14
N VAL A 253 -7.49 -21.56 -11.50
CA VAL A 253 -6.25 -21.74 -12.27
C VAL A 253 -5.33 -22.68 -11.48
N ASP A 254 -4.76 -23.70 -12.14
CA ASP A 254 -3.76 -24.55 -11.50
C ASP A 254 -2.44 -23.78 -11.38
N LEU A 255 -2.29 -23.08 -10.26
CA LEU A 255 -1.13 -22.24 -9.96
C LEU A 255 0.12 -23.07 -9.62
N LEU A 256 -0.04 -24.37 -9.34
CA LEU A 256 1.02 -25.27 -8.83
C LEU A 256 2.01 -25.72 -9.90
N HIS A 257 1.80 -25.34 -11.16
CA HIS A 257 2.65 -25.70 -12.31
C HIS A 257 3.34 -24.49 -12.97
N SER A 258 3.32 -23.32 -12.33
CA SER A 258 3.95 -22.11 -12.86
C SER A 258 5.48 -22.13 -12.79
N ASP A 259 6.11 -21.54 -13.82
CA ASP A 259 7.56 -21.52 -14.01
C ASP A 259 8.29 -20.84 -12.83
N VAL A 260 9.46 -21.38 -12.46
CA VAL A 260 10.13 -21.31 -11.14
C VAL A 260 10.77 -19.93 -10.84
N LYS A 261 10.47 -18.89 -11.63
CA LYS A 261 11.18 -17.62 -11.56
C LYS A 261 10.62 -16.65 -10.52
N THR A 262 9.30 -16.59 -10.40
CA THR A 262 8.61 -15.65 -9.51
C THR A 262 8.72 -16.11 -8.06
N LYS A 263 9.18 -15.22 -7.16
CA LYS A 263 9.15 -15.50 -5.70
C LYS A 263 7.73 -15.29 -5.18
N VAL A 264 7.27 -16.15 -4.26
CA VAL A 264 5.90 -16.06 -3.72
C VAL A 264 5.93 -15.97 -2.21
N LEU A 265 5.19 -15.00 -1.67
CA LEU A 265 4.97 -14.82 -0.25
C LEU A 265 3.48 -14.98 0.07
N LEU A 266 3.16 -15.96 0.91
CA LEU A 266 1.81 -16.30 1.35
C LEU A 266 1.63 -15.85 2.80
N VAL A 267 1.27 -14.58 3.02
CA VAL A 267 1.10 -14.01 4.36
C VAL A 267 -0.31 -14.30 4.87
N ALA A 268 -0.43 -14.74 6.13
CA ALA A 268 -1.74 -14.95 6.75
C ALA A 268 -1.79 -14.40 8.17
N GLY A 269 -2.90 -13.77 8.54
CA GLY A 269 -3.23 -13.49 9.92
C GLY A 269 -3.46 -14.77 10.72
N GLU A 270 -2.93 -14.83 11.94
CA GLU A 270 -3.08 -15.99 12.82
C GLU A 270 -4.54 -16.31 13.15
N LEU A 271 -5.38 -15.28 13.25
CA LEU A 271 -6.76 -15.37 13.71
C LEU A 271 -7.77 -15.52 12.57
N ASP A 272 -7.36 -15.29 11.31
CA ASP A 272 -8.30 -15.30 10.17
C ASP A 272 -8.93 -16.68 9.96
N GLY A 273 -10.26 -16.67 9.81
CA GLY A 273 -11.08 -17.88 9.72
C GLY A 273 -10.90 -18.83 10.92
N GLY A 274 -10.48 -18.33 12.08
CA GLY A 274 -10.11 -19.14 13.24
C GLY A 274 -8.81 -19.93 13.03
N GLY A 275 -7.86 -19.34 12.30
CA GLY A 275 -6.56 -19.94 11.95
C GLY A 275 -6.61 -20.92 10.77
N LYS A 276 -7.79 -21.17 10.19
CA LYS A 276 -7.95 -22.06 9.04
C LYS A 276 -7.29 -21.51 7.77
N VAL A 277 -7.26 -20.19 7.60
CA VAL A 277 -6.66 -19.55 6.43
C VAL A 277 -5.14 -19.71 6.45
N ALA A 278 -4.50 -19.41 7.58
CA ALA A 278 -3.06 -19.66 7.77
C ALA A 278 -2.69 -21.14 7.57
N ALA A 279 -3.51 -22.07 8.08
CA ALA A 279 -3.31 -23.50 7.84
C ALA A 279 -3.44 -23.88 6.35
N GLY A 280 -4.42 -23.30 5.65
CA GLY A 280 -4.64 -23.50 4.22
C GLY A 280 -3.47 -22.99 3.37
N MET A 281 -2.94 -21.79 3.68
CA MET A 281 -1.79 -21.21 2.97
C MET A 281 -0.49 -21.97 3.24
N LYS A 282 -0.31 -22.50 4.46
CA LYS A 282 0.79 -23.43 4.76
C LYS A 282 0.67 -24.72 3.94
N GLY A 283 -0.51 -25.32 3.89
CA GLY A 283 -0.76 -26.51 3.07
C GLY A 283 -0.58 -26.25 1.57
N LEU A 284 -0.90 -25.04 1.10
CA LEU A 284 -0.62 -24.62 -0.27
C LEU A 284 0.89 -24.61 -0.55
N ARG A 285 1.68 -23.99 0.34
CA ARG A 285 3.14 -23.96 0.24
C ARG A 285 3.73 -25.36 0.19
N GLU A 286 3.28 -26.26 1.08
CA GLU A 286 3.76 -27.65 1.12
C GLU A 286 3.51 -28.37 -0.20
N LYS A 287 2.28 -28.28 -0.75
CA LYS A 287 1.94 -28.84 -2.06
C LYS A 287 2.74 -28.22 -3.20
N TRP A 288 2.99 -26.91 -3.14
CA TRP A 288 3.77 -26.20 -4.15
C TRP A 288 5.22 -26.68 -4.17
N LEU A 289 5.83 -26.86 -2.99
CA LEU A 289 7.21 -27.37 -2.87
C LEU A 289 7.31 -28.86 -3.21
N GLU A 290 6.25 -29.65 -2.97
CA GLU A 290 6.19 -31.05 -3.42
C GLU A 290 6.14 -31.14 -4.95
N ALA A 291 5.29 -30.35 -5.59
CA ALA A 291 5.16 -30.31 -7.04
C ALA A 291 6.38 -29.67 -7.73
N THR A 292 6.95 -28.63 -7.12
CA THR A 292 8.06 -27.83 -7.66
C THR A 292 9.09 -27.54 -6.56
N PRO A 293 10.04 -28.46 -6.28
CA PRO A 293 11.02 -28.31 -5.20
C PRO A 293 11.93 -27.09 -5.29
N ALA A 294 12.10 -26.52 -6.48
CA ALA A 294 12.91 -25.32 -6.71
C ALA A 294 12.12 -24.01 -6.52
N ALA A 295 10.81 -24.07 -6.28
CA ALA A 295 9.97 -22.89 -6.09
C ALA A 295 10.37 -22.14 -4.82
N LYS A 296 10.37 -20.81 -4.91
CA LYS A 296 10.68 -19.91 -3.79
C LYS A 296 9.37 -19.42 -3.19
N VAL A 297 8.78 -20.23 -2.31
CA VAL A 297 7.49 -19.95 -1.67
C VAL A 297 7.65 -19.95 -0.16
N ASP A 298 7.31 -18.83 0.48
CA ASP A 298 7.24 -18.71 1.93
C ASP A 298 5.83 -18.43 2.39
N SER A 299 5.47 -18.87 3.61
CA SER A 299 4.12 -18.72 4.15
C SER A 299 4.12 -18.25 5.61
N PRO A 300 4.56 -17.01 5.87
CA PRO A 300 4.62 -16.46 7.22
C PRO A 300 3.21 -16.29 7.81
N ARG A 301 3.08 -16.63 9.09
CA ARG A 301 1.87 -16.41 9.88
C ARG A 301 2.11 -15.26 10.84
N LEU A 302 1.21 -14.27 10.84
CA LEU A 302 1.33 -13.06 11.64
C LEU A 302 0.53 -13.16 12.94
N PRO A 303 1.21 -13.28 14.11
CA PRO A 303 0.53 -13.47 15.39
C PRO A 303 -0.30 -12.26 15.79
N GLY A 304 -1.52 -12.54 16.25
CA GLY A 304 -2.50 -11.52 16.66
C GLY A 304 -3.26 -10.84 15.52
N ALA A 305 -2.93 -11.09 14.26
CA ALA A 305 -3.62 -10.49 13.12
C ALA A 305 -4.86 -11.29 12.66
N GLY A 306 -5.90 -10.58 12.26
CA GLY A 306 -7.06 -11.09 11.53
C GLY A 306 -6.85 -11.12 10.01
N HIS A 307 -7.93 -10.99 9.24
CA HIS A 307 -7.97 -11.14 7.77
C HIS A 307 -7.20 -10.05 7.01
N LEU A 308 -7.03 -8.87 7.60
CA LEU A 308 -6.31 -7.75 7.01
C LEU A 308 -5.07 -7.42 7.85
N PRO A 309 -4.01 -8.25 7.81
CA PRO A 309 -2.84 -8.08 8.66
C PRO A 309 -2.09 -6.78 8.40
N MET A 310 -2.19 -6.23 7.17
CA MET A 310 -1.62 -4.94 6.81
C MET A 310 -2.26 -3.75 7.54
N ILE A 311 -3.44 -3.94 8.13
CA ILE A 311 -4.14 -2.96 8.98
C ILE A 311 -4.01 -3.36 10.45
N ASP A 312 -4.20 -4.64 10.75
CA ASP A 312 -4.31 -5.12 12.12
C ASP A 312 -2.95 -5.20 12.84
N GLU A 313 -1.90 -5.56 12.11
CA GLU A 313 -0.53 -5.69 12.62
C GLU A 313 0.46 -5.10 11.61
N THR A 314 0.23 -3.85 11.22
CA THR A 314 0.94 -3.11 10.15
C THR A 314 2.46 -3.25 10.24
N GLU A 315 3.05 -3.06 11.42
CA GLU A 315 4.51 -3.11 11.58
C GLU A 315 5.04 -4.53 11.36
N LYS A 316 4.40 -5.54 11.95
CA LYS A 316 4.79 -6.95 11.77
C LYS A 316 4.62 -7.39 10.32
N TYR A 317 3.53 -6.93 9.68
CA TYR A 317 3.29 -7.17 8.26
C TYR A 317 4.40 -6.54 7.42
N TRP A 318 4.77 -5.29 7.71
CA TRP A 318 5.85 -4.60 6.99
C TRP A 318 7.22 -5.25 7.18
N GLU A 319 7.56 -5.73 8.38
CA GLU A 319 8.82 -6.45 8.62
C GLU A 319 8.97 -7.65 7.68
N VAL A 320 7.90 -8.42 7.52
CA VAL A 320 7.88 -9.59 6.65
C VAL A 320 7.91 -9.19 5.16
N VAL A 321 7.09 -8.23 4.76
CA VAL A 321 7.02 -7.76 3.36
C VAL A 321 8.32 -7.10 2.93
N SER A 322 8.90 -6.21 3.75
CA SER A 322 10.15 -5.53 3.43
C SER A 322 11.33 -6.49 3.32
N ALA A 323 11.39 -7.54 4.15
CA ALA A 323 12.39 -8.59 4.04
C ALA A 323 12.26 -9.37 2.71
N PHE A 324 11.03 -9.67 2.29
CA PHE A 324 10.76 -10.30 1.01
C PHE A 324 11.15 -9.39 -0.17
N LEU A 325 10.74 -8.11 -0.13
CA LEU A 325 11.04 -7.14 -1.19
C LEU A 325 12.55 -6.89 -1.35
N LYS A 326 13.31 -6.79 -0.24
CA LYS A 326 14.78 -6.70 -0.27
C LYS A 326 15.45 -7.96 -0.81
N GLY A 327 14.73 -9.07 -0.73
CA GLY A 327 15.20 -10.36 -1.20
C GLY A 327 14.89 -10.62 -2.66
N LEU A 328 14.14 -9.77 -3.37
CA LEU A 328 13.82 -9.91 -4.81
C LEU A 328 15.08 -9.71 -5.66
#